data_AF-A0AAV4ZHF0-F1
#
_entry.id   AF-A0AAV4ZHF0-F1
#
_cell.length_a   1.000
_cell.length_b   1.000
_cell.length_c   1.000
_cell.angle_alpha   90.00
_cell.angle_beta   90.00
_cell.angle_gamma   90.00
#
_symmetry.space_group_name_H-M   'P 1'
#
loop_
_entity.id
_entity.type
_entity.pdbx_description
1 polymer ?
#
loop_
_entity_poly.entity_id
_entity_poly.type
_entity_poly.pdbx_seq_one_letter_code
_entity_poly.pdbx_strand_id
1 'polypeptide(L)'
;MTDKPCSDQTPERLATYYRTATEGDLACVRTDHGGYQPNTEYTFERITGGRRGRVYLAASGSFYAGSGKNCFSPNGRKRLVVPTIAILDWAGEDRRRVHTTQGQSMDHVRAVLEGRLPKLPQPAPAPPPPVYSVEEAEVRYAAACEAYENADVRANNPRAYQRRVAAAREHMLAAQADLERARERVEPEASAPETSEGPTFGRAFRS
;
A
#
# COMPACT_ATOMS: atom_id res chain seq x y z
N MET A 1 36.38 8.83 6.00
CA MET A 1 34.97 9.22 5.76
C MET A 1 34.58 8.61 4.44
N THR A 2 33.70 7.61 4.43
CA THR A 2 33.19 7.05 3.16
C THR A 2 32.21 8.06 2.59
N ASP A 3 32.52 8.65 1.44
CA ASP A 3 31.65 9.59 0.76
C ASP A 3 30.26 8.99 0.53
N LYS A 4 29.23 9.84 0.56
CA LYS A 4 27.86 9.40 0.30
C LYS A 4 27.80 8.82 -1.13
N PRO A 5 27.20 7.65 -1.34
CA PRO A 5 27.18 6.94 -2.65
C PRO A 5 26.36 7.66 -3.74
N CYS A 6 25.79 8.83 -3.43
CA CYS A 6 25.03 9.66 -4.36
C CYS A 6 25.62 11.07 -4.52
N SER A 7 26.85 11.30 -4.05
CA SER A 7 27.49 12.63 -4.07
C SER A 7 27.79 13.14 -5.48
N ASP A 8 28.00 12.22 -6.41
CA ASP A 8 28.29 12.44 -7.83
C ASP A 8 27.03 12.65 -8.68
N GLN A 9 25.83 12.44 -8.12
CA GLN A 9 24.60 12.52 -8.89
C GLN A 9 24.19 13.97 -9.15
N THR A 10 24.06 14.30 -10.44
CA THR A 10 23.63 15.63 -10.87
C THR A 10 22.11 15.74 -10.94
N PRO A 11 21.54 16.96 -10.79
CA PRO A 11 20.11 17.20 -11.01
C PRO A 11 19.63 16.75 -12.39
N GLU A 12 20.47 16.86 -13.41
CA GLU A 12 20.15 16.48 -14.79
C GLU A 12 20.00 14.95 -14.91
N ARG A 13 20.90 14.18 -14.27
CA ARG A 13 20.82 12.73 -14.23
C ARG A 13 19.56 12.27 -13.51
N LEU A 14 19.25 12.91 -12.38
CA LEU A 14 18.01 12.67 -11.63
C LEU A 14 16.78 12.98 -12.49
N ALA A 15 16.75 14.15 -13.13
CA ALA A 15 15.65 14.57 -13.98
C ALA A 15 15.44 13.63 -15.16
N THR A 16 16.52 13.17 -15.77
CA THR A 16 16.47 12.20 -16.88
C THR A 16 15.81 10.91 -16.42
N TYR A 17 16.28 10.34 -15.30
CA TYR A 17 15.72 9.10 -14.75
C TYR A 17 14.23 9.23 -14.40
N TYR A 18 13.87 10.23 -13.60
CA TYR A 18 12.50 10.35 -13.08
C TYR A 18 11.48 10.91 -14.08
N ARG A 19 11.93 11.50 -15.19
CA ARG A 19 11.02 11.87 -16.30
C ARG A 19 10.64 10.67 -17.15
N THR A 20 11.51 9.68 -17.27
CA THR A 20 11.22 8.43 -18.00
C THR A 20 10.60 7.36 -17.09
N ALA A 21 10.74 7.50 -15.77
CA ALA A 21 10.19 6.56 -14.81
C ALA A 21 8.65 6.56 -14.82
N THR A 22 8.09 5.35 -14.72
CA THR A 22 6.68 5.03 -14.76
C THR A 22 6.23 4.36 -13.46
N GLU A 23 4.92 4.15 -13.31
CA GLU A 23 4.39 3.40 -12.17
C GLU A 23 5.01 1.99 -12.08
N GLY A 24 5.35 1.56 -10.87
CA GLY A 24 6.02 0.30 -10.61
C GLY A 24 7.55 0.37 -10.63
N ASP A 25 8.13 1.44 -11.19
CA ASP A 25 9.58 1.61 -11.23
C ASP A 25 10.14 1.88 -9.82
N LEU A 26 11.43 1.60 -9.67
CA LEU A 26 12.17 1.81 -8.44
C LEU A 26 12.45 3.30 -8.24
N ALA A 27 12.21 3.80 -7.04
CA ALA A 27 12.64 5.11 -6.58
C ALA A 27 13.51 4.97 -5.34
N CYS A 28 14.35 5.96 -5.12
CA CYS A 28 15.20 6.03 -3.95
C CYS A 28 15.12 7.44 -3.34
N VAL A 29 14.84 7.50 -2.04
CA VAL A 29 14.75 8.74 -1.28
C VAL A 29 15.89 8.76 -0.29
N ARG A 30 16.74 9.78 -0.38
CA ARG A 30 17.72 10.10 0.65
C ARG A 30 17.06 10.95 1.73
N THR A 31 17.21 10.52 2.97
CA THR A 31 16.85 11.29 4.16
C THR A 31 18.09 11.62 4.97
N ASP A 32 18.37 12.91 5.14
CA ASP A 32 19.46 13.40 5.99
C ASP A 32 18.87 13.81 7.35
N HIS A 33 19.25 13.09 8.42
CA HIS A 33 18.91 13.43 9.79
C HIS A 33 19.97 14.37 10.36
N GLY A 34 19.58 15.61 10.69
CA GLY A 34 20.50 16.56 11.33
C GLY A 34 20.89 16.10 12.73
N GLY A 35 22.15 16.30 13.13
CA GLY A 35 22.67 15.94 14.44
C GLY A 35 24.21 15.94 14.50
N TYR A 36 24.78 15.64 15.66
CA TYR A 36 26.24 15.54 15.88
C TYR A 36 26.91 14.41 15.07
N GLN A 37 26.13 13.44 14.58
CA GLN A 37 26.58 12.44 13.63
C GLN A 37 25.70 12.50 12.37
N PRO A 38 26.28 12.58 11.17
CA PRO A 38 25.50 12.52 9.93
C PRO A 38 24.92 11.12 9.76
N ASN A 39 23.64 10.96 10.10
CA ASN A 39 22.90 9.73 9.81
C ASN A 39 22.09 9.95 8.53
N THR A 40 22.64 9.48 7.41
CA THR A 40 21.94 9.49 6.12
C THR A 40 21.32 8.13 5.89
N GLU A 41 20.03 8.15 5.55
CA GLU A 41 19.25 6.96 5.25
C GLU A 41 18.79 7.01 3.79
N TYR A 42 18.69 5.83 3.17
CA TYR A 42 18.09 5.66 1.85
C TYR A 42 16.90 4.72 1.95
N THR A 43 15.79 5.19 1.42
CA THR A 43 14.55 4.44 1.36
C THR A 43 14.27 4.09 -0.09
N PHE A 44 14.24 2.80 -0.40
CA PHE A 44 13.80 2.31 -1.69
C PHE A 44 12.28 2.11 -1.69
N GLU A 45 11.61 2.70 -2.66
CA GLU A 45 10.15 2.65 -2.79
C GLU A 45 9.75 2.38 -4.24
N ARG A 46 8.50 1.96 -4.42
CA ARG A 46 7.88 1.91 -5.73
C ARG A 46 7.25 3.26 -6.07
N ILE A 47 7.38 3.68 -7.32
CA ILE A 47 6.58 4.78 -7.86
C ILE A 47 5.12 4.33 -7.97
N THR A 48 4.22 5.05 -7.30
CA THR A 48 2.76 4.81 -7.35
C THR A 48 2.06 5.69 -8.38
N GLY A 49 2.78 6.63 -8.99
CA GLY A 49 2.28 7.45 -10.08
C GLY A 49 3.06 8.74 -10.24
N GLY A 50 2.57 9.59 -11.14
CA GLY A 50 3.16 10.90 -11.38
C GLY A 50 2.23 11.83 -12.15
N ARG A 51 2.34 13.13 -11.90
CA ARG A 51 1.55 14.16 -12.61
C ARG A 51 2.30 15.50 -12.63
N ARG A 52 2.24 16.21 -13.76
CA ARG A 52 2.82 17.57 -13.93
C ARG A 52 4.29 17.64 -13.47
N GLY A 53 5.12 16.67 -13.88
CA GLY A 53 6.54 16.62 -13.53
C GLY A 53 6.82 16.27 -12.05
N ARG A 54 5.88 15.59 -11.38
CA ARG A 54 6.03 15.06 -10.03
C ARG A 54 6.03 13.55 -10.03
N VAL A 55 6.76 12.97 -9.09
CA VAL A 55 6.78 11.54 -8.76
C VAL A 55 6.09 11.35 -7.43
N TYR A 56 5.20 10.37 -7.36
CA TYR A 56 4.46 10.00 -6.16
C TYR A 56 4.97 8.67 -5.62
N LEU A 57 5.29 8.68 -4.33
CA LEU A 57 5.74 7.53 -3.56
C LEU A 57 4.76 7.30 -2.41
N ALA A 58 4.50 6.05 -2.07
CA ALA A 58 3.48 5.70 -1.09
C ALA A 58 3.82 6.15 0.33
N ALA A 59 5.08 6.01 0.76
CA ALA A 59 5.49 6.32 2.12
C ALA A 59 6.18 7.68 2.21
N SER A 60 7.02 8.01 1.24
CA SER A 60 7.79 9.27 1.26
C SER A 60 7.06 10.49 0.70
N GLY A 61 5.90 10.31 0.06
CA GLY A 61 5.07 11.39 -0.48
C GLY A 61 5.48 11.84 -1.88
N SER A 62 5.30 13.13 -2.18
CA SER A 62 5.48 13.67 -3.54
C SER A 62 6.78 14.46 -3.71
N PHE A 63 7.42 14.30 -4.87
CA PHE A 63 8.69 14.93 -5.22
C PHE A 63 8.67 15.51 -6.63
N TYR A 64 9.44 16.57 -6.85
CA TYR A 64 9.63 17.14 -8.19
C TYR A 64 10.63 16.29 -9.00
N ALA A 65 10.20 15.73 -10.13
CA ALA A 65 11.05 14.89 -10.98
C ALA A 65 12.29 15.63 -11.47
N GLY A 66 12.19 16.95 -11.71
CA GLY A 66 13.32 17.74 -12.24
C GLY A 66 14.39 18.12 -11.23
N SER A 67 14.08 18.17 -9.93
CA SER A 67 15.03 18.63 -8.89
C SER A 67 15.23 17.66 -7.74
N GLY A 68 14.39 16.62 -7.67
CA GLY A 68 14.33 15.68 -6.56
C GLY A 68 13.86 16.28 -5.24
N LYS A 69 13.48 17.55 -5.18
CA LYS A 69 13.00 18.19 -3.95
C LYS A 69 11.63 17.63 -3.56
N ASN A 70 11.44 17.39 -2.26
CA ASN A 70 10.13 17.05 -1.71
C ASN A 70 9.17 18.26 -1.86
N CYS A 71 7.91 18.00 -2.26
CA CYS A 71 6.92 19.05 -2.49
C CYS A 71 6.38 19.69 -1.21
N PHE A 72 6.40 18.98 -0.08
CA PHE A 72 5.82 19.41 1.20
C PHE A 72 6.86 19.84 2.23
N SER A 73 8.13 19.52 2.01
CA SER A 73 9.23 19.85 2.93
C SER A 73 10.46 20.30 2.14
N PRO A 74 10.52 21.57 1.71
CA PRO A 74 11.61 22.08 0.88
C PRO A 74 12.94 22.24 1.62
N ASN A 75 12.96 22.00 2.95
CA ASN A 75 14.13 22.11 3.83
C ASN A 75 15.31 21.18 3.44
N GLY A 76 15.17 20.39 2.38
CA GLY A 76 16.25 19.62 1.77
C GLY A 76 16.62 18.32 2.48
N ARG A 77 15.98 18.02 3.62
CA ARG A 77 16.22 16.78 4.40
C ARG A 77 15.82 15.53 3.63
N LYS A 78 14.76 15.59 2.83
CA LYS A 78 14.34 14.49 1.94
C LYS A 78 14.55 14.89 0.49
N ARG A 79 15.26 14.06 -0.27
CA ARG A 79 15.44 14.24 -1.71
C ARG A 79 15.34 12.90 -2.45
N LEU A 80 14.80 12.94 -3.66
CA LEU A 80 15.03 11.85 -4.60
C LEU A 80 16.51 11.78 -4.96
N VAL A 81 16.96 10.56 -5.18
CA VAL A 81 18.25 10.22 -5.80
C VAL A 81 18.00 9.11 -6.81
N VAL A 82 18.89 8.97 -7.79
CA VAL A 82 18.85 7.85 -8.73
C VAL A 82 19.19 6.57 -7.96
N PRO A 83 18.33 5.54 -8.00
CA PRO A 83 18.62 4.23 -7.42
C PRO A 83 19.88 3.62 -8.05
N THR A 84 20.83 3.16 -7.24
CA THR A 84 22.06 2.51 -7.72
C THR A 84 22.48 1.37 -6.80
N ILE A 85 23.22 0.40 -7.34
CA ILE A 85 23.82 -0.70 -6.57
C ILE A 85 24.77 -0.13 -5.50
N ALA A 86 25.52 0.93 -5.80
CA ALA A 86 26.41 1.58 -4.84
C ALA A 86 25.68 2.09 -3.58
N ILE A 87 24.43 2.56 -3.71
CA ILE A 87 23.61 2.96 -2.55
C ILE A 87 23.26 1.73 -1.70
N LEU A 88 22.89 0.63 -2.35
CA LEU A 88 22.54 -0.61 -1.66
C LEU A 88 23.76 -1.20 -0.92
N ASP A 89 24.92 -1.25 -1.58
CA ASP A 89 26.15 -1.82 -1.03
C ASP A 89 26.78 -0.93 0.05
N TRP A 90 26.58 0.40 -0.02
CA TRP A 90 27.06 1.35 1.01
C TRP A 90 26.47 1.07 2.40
N ALA A 91 25.28 0.48 2.47
CA ALA A 91 24.65 0.10 3.72
C ALA A 91 25.39 -1.04 4.43
N GLY A 92 26.10 -1.90 3.67
CA GLY A 92 26.50 -3.21 4.14
C GLY A 92 25.31 -3.97 4.72
N GLU A 93 25.43 -4.37 5.99
CA GLU A 93 24.36 -5.05 6.73
C GLU A 93 23.46 -4.11 7.56
N ASP A 94 23.75 -2.80 7.59
CA ASP A 94 23.05 -1.83 8.43
C ASP A 94 21.68 -1.46 7.82
N ARG A 95 20.65 -2.22 8.23
CA ARG A 95 19.24 -2.00 7.83
C ARG A 95 18.67 -0.65 8.28
N ARG A 96 19.34 0.09 9.17
CA ARG A 96 18.90 1.45 9.53
C ARG A 96 19.27 2.45 8.44
N ARG A 97 20.37 2.19 7.72
CA ARG A 97 20.85 3.05 6.62
C ARG A 97 20.10 2.83 5.33
N VAL A 98 19.70 1.60 5.05
CA VAL A 98 18.97 1.27 3.82
C VAL A 98 17.80 0.34 4.14
N HIS A 99 16.60 0.79 3.77
CA HIS A 99 15.37 0.03 3.98
C HIS A 99 14.42 0.17 2.78
N THR A 100 13.50 -0.78 2.65
CA THR A 100 12.39 -0.73 1.71
C THR A 100 11.12 -0.30 2.43
N THR A 101 10.13 0.18 1.68
CA THR A 101 8.77 0.36 2.18
C THR A 101 7.82 -0.63 1.50
N GLN A 102 6.59 -0.73 1.99
CA GLN A 102 5.54 -1.54 1.34
C GLN A 102 5.86 -3.04 1.19
N GLY A 103 6.64 -3.62 2.13
CA GLY A 103 6.87 -5.07 2.21
C GLY A 103 7.79 -5.65 1.12
N GLN A 104 8.55 -4.83 0.41
CA GLN A 104 9.43 -5.29 -0.65
C GLN A 104 10.71 -5.92 -0.08
N SER A 105 11.14 -7.06 -0.62
CA SER A 105 12.44 -7.64 -0.28
C SER A 105 13.59 -6.81 -0.86
N MET A 106 14.70 -6.70 -0.12
CA MET A 106 15.94 -6.13 -0.65
C MET A 106 16.48 -6.92 -1.84
N ASP A 107 16.20 -8.21 -1.94
CA ASP A 107 16.59 -9.03 -3.08
C ASP A 107 15.88 -8.60 -4.36
N HIS A 108 14.61 -8.17 -4.25
CA HIS A 108 13.88 -7.61 -5.39
C HIS A 108 14.45 -6.26 -5.82
N VAL A 109 14.83 -5.41 -4.86
CA VAL A 109 15.50 -4.13 -5.16
C VAL A 109 16.82 -4.39 -5.90
N ARG A 110 17.65 -5.31 -5.38
CA ARG A 110 18.90 -5.71 -6.02
C ARG A 110 18.67 -6.25 -7.44
N ALA A 111 17.69 -7.13 -7.61
CA ALA A 111 17.37 -7.71 -8.92
C ALA A 111 16.91 -6.64 -9.94
N VAL A 112 16.17 -5.62 -9.52
CA VAL A 112 15.82 -4.48 -10.39
C VAL A 112 17.06 -3.67 -10.76
N LEU A 113 17.91 -3.35 -9.79
CA LEU A 113 19.14 -2.58 -10.02
C LEU A 113 20.15 -3.30 -10.92
N GLU A 114 20.17 -4.62 -10.88
CA GLU A 114 21.01 -5.47 -11.74
C GLU A 114 20.37 -5.77 -13.11
N GLY A 115 19.16 -5.24 -13.38
CA GLY A 115 18.43 -5.47 -14.63
C GLY A 115 17.82 -6.87 -14.77
N ARG A 116 17.84 -7.69 -13.71
CA ARG A 116 17.20 -9.02 -13.68
C ARG A 116 15.68 -8.92 -13.59
N LEU A 117 15.16 -7.84 -13.01
CA LEU A 117 13.73 -7.51 -12.98
C LEU A 117 13.50 -6.14 -13.63
N PRO A 118 12.48 -5.98 -14.47
CA PRO A 118 12.19 -4.68 -15.08
C PRO A 118 11.63 -3.68 -14.07
N LYS A 119 10.87 -4.16 -13.07
CA LYS A 119 10.15 -3.34 -12.08
C LYS A 119 10.07 -4.07 -10.74
N LEU A 120 9.74 -3.33 -9.68
CA LEU A 120 9.47 -3.95 -8.39
C LEU A 120 8.18 -4.78 -8.46
N PRO A 121 8.20 -6.05 -7.99
CA PRO A 121 7.02 -6.92 -8.02
C PRO A 121 5.94 -6.34 -7.11
N GLN A 122 4.69 -6.24 -7.57
CA GLN A 122 3.60 -5.72 -6.74
C GLN A 122 3.52 -6.50 -5.42
N PRO A 123 3.27 -5.81 -4.28
CA PRO A 123 2.93 -6.54 -3.07
C PRO A 123 1.75 -7.46 -3.40
N ALA A 124 1.80 -8.69 -2.89
CA ALA A 124 0.72 -9.63 -3.11
C ALA A 124 -0.61 -8.95 -2.73
N PRO A 125 -1.67 -9.10 -3.56
CA PRO A 125 -2.97 -8.61 -3.16
C PRO A 125 -3.30 -9.21 -1.79
N ALA A 126 -3.95 -8.42 -0.94
CA ALA A 126 -4.44 -8.95 0.32
C ALA A 126 -5.22 -10.24 0.03
N PRO A 127 -5.04 -11.31 0.84
CA PRO A 127 -5.82 -12.51 0.65
C PRO A 127 -7.30 -12.13 0.61
N PRO A 128 -8.11 -12.75 -0.26
CA PRO A 128 -9.53 -12.46 -0.32
C PRO A 128 -10.11 -12.59 1.10
N PRO A 129 -11.06 -11.71 1.47
CA PRO A 129 -11.65 -11.80 2.80
C PRO A 129 -12.25 -13.21 2.98
N PRO A 130 -12.11 -13.80 4.17
CA PRO A 130 -12.73 -15.08 4.46
C PRO A 130 -14.22 -15.05 4.15
N VAL A 131 -14.72 -16.15 3.61
CA VAL A 131 -16.13 -16.32 3.33
C VAL A 131 -16.80 -16.84 4.59
N TYR A 132 -17.74 -16.07 5.12
CA TYR A 132 -18.56 -16.45 6.27
C TYR A 132 -19.98 -16.72 5.81
N SER A 133 -20.64 -17.67 6.47
CA SER A 133 -22.10 -17.72 6.47
C SER A 133 -22.67 -16.49 7.19
N VAL A 134 -23.97 -16.20 7.00
CA VAL A 134 -24.62 -15.08 7.68
C VAL A 134 -24.52 -15.23 9.20
N GLU A 135 -24.76 -16.43 9.73
CA GLU A 135 -24.68 -16.73 11.17
C GLU A 135 -23.28 -16.49 11.73
N GLU A 136 -22.23 -16.99 11.05
CA GLU A 136 -20.85 -16.77 11.46
C GLU A 136 -20.46 -15.28 11.42
N ALA A 137 -20.93 -14.54 10.41
CA ALA A 137 -20.68 -13.12 10.28
C ALA A 137 -21.40 -12.30 11.37
N GLU A 138 -22.61 -12.69 11.77
CA GLU A 138 -23.34 -12.07 12.88
C GLU A 138 -22.65 -12.29 14.21
N VAL A 139 -22.18 -13.52 14.48
CA VAL A 139 -21.38 -13.84 15.68
C VAL A 139 -20.10 -13.00 15.71
N ARG A 140 -19.40 -12.88 14.56
CA ARG A 140 -18.18 -12.06 14.44
C ARG A 140 -18.46 -10.59 14.70
N TYR A 141 -19.54 -10.07 14.13
CA TYR A 141 -19.93 -8.67 14.31
C TYR A 141 -20.29 -8.37 15.76
N ALA A 142 -21.08 -9.24 16.41
CA ALA A 142 -21.43 -9.11 17.82
C ALA A 142 -20.18 -9.10 18.72
N ALA A 143 -19.25 -10.04 18.50
CA ALA A 143 -17.98 -10.08 19.24
C ALA A 143 -17.11 -8.82 18.98
N ALA A 144 -17.14 -8.26 17.77
CA ALA A 144 -16.41 -7.04 17.46
C ALA A 144 -17.00 -5.78 18.12
N CYS A 145 -18.33 -5.70 18.21
CA CYS A 145 -19.02 -4.65 18.98
C CYS A 145 -18.66 -4.72 20.47
N GLU A 146 -18.72 -5.92 21.06
CA GLU A 146 -18.33 -6.13 22.46
C GLU A 146 -16.87 -5.73 22.71
N ALA A 147 -15.95 -6.09 21.79
CA ALA A 147 -14.56 -5.69 21.88
C ALA A 147 -14.36 -4.17 21.78
N TYR A 148 -15.17 -3.47 20.97
CA TYR A 148 -15.14 -2.02 20.85
C TYR A 148 -15.64 -1.33 22.12
N GLU A 149 -16.75 -1.80 22.69
CA GLU A 149 -17.28 -1.30 23.97
C GLU A 149 -16.28 -1.51 25.11
N ASN A 150 -15.64 -2.69 25.17
CA ASN A 150 -14.62 -3.00 26.17
C ASN A 150 -13.30 -2.23 25.96
N ALA A 151 -12.96 -1.86 24.72
CA ALA A 151 -11.79 -1.04 24.43
C ALA A 151 -11.91 0.39 24.97
N ASP A 152 -13.15 0.85 25.21
CA ASP A 152 -13.43 2.17 25.78
C ASP A 152 -13.14 2.24 27.30
N VAL A 153 -12.97 1.09 27.97
CA VAL A 153 -12.72 1.03 29.42
C VAL A 153 -11.25 1.35 29.75
N ARG A 154 -11.01 2.64 30.03
CA ARG A 154 -9.86 3.28 30.71
C ARG A 154 -8.52 2.52 30.67
N ALA A 155 -7.67 2.87 29.71
CA ALA A 155 -6.22 2.69 29.85
C ALA A 155 -5.59 3.91 30.55
N ASN A 156 -4.68 3.71 31.49
CA ASN A 156 -3.91 4.78 32.16
C ASN A 156 -3.02 5.61 31.21
N ASN A 157 -2.95 5.26 29.92
CA ASN A 157 -2.16 5.94 28.90
C ASN A 157 -3.05 6.38 27.72
N PRO A 158 -3.22 7.69 27.48
CA PRO A 158 -4.06 8.22 26.40
C PRO A 158 -3.69 7.72 24.99
N ARG A 159 -2.39 7.56 24.68
CA ARG A 159 -1.94 7.06 23.37
C ARG A 159 -2.17 5.55 23.21
N ALA A 160 -2.15 4.80 24.31
CA ALA A 160 -2.48 3.38 24.29
C ALA A 160 -3.99 3.18 24.12
N TYR A 161 -4.79 3.99 24.82
CA TYR A 161 -6.24 4.04 24.66
C TYR A 161 -6.65 4.35 23.22
N GLN A 162 -6.15 5.45 22.64
CA GLN A 162 -6.47 5.83 21.26
C GLN A 162 -6.15 4.73 20.24
N ARG A 163 -5.01 4.03 20.40
CA ARG A 163 -4.64 2.92 19.52
C ARG A 163 -5.57 1.71 19.67
N ARG A 164 -6.01 1.39 20.89
CA ARG A 164 -6.95 0.29 21.15
C ARG A 164 -8.33 0.58 20.57
N VAL A 165 -8.86 1.78 20.82
CA VAL A 165 -10.16 2.20 20.28
C VAL A 165 -10.12 2.23 18.74
N ALA A 166 -9.05 2.75 18.15
CA ALA A 166 -8.88 2.75 16.68
C ALA A 166 -8.86 1.32 16.12
N ALA A 167 -8.07 0.43 16.71
CA ALA A 167 -7.99 -0.98 16.26
C ALA A 167 -9.32 -1.73 16.44
N ALA A 168 -10.02 -1.51 17.57
CA ALA A 168 -11.32 -2.14 17.81
C ALA A 168 -12.39 -1.62 16.84
N ARG A 169 -12.36 -0.31 16.52
CA ARG A 169 -13.24 0.29 15.51
C ARG A 169 -12.99 -0.27 14.12
N GLU A 170 -11.72 -0.41 13.72
CA GLU A 170 -11.34 -1.04 12.44
C GLU A 170 -11.85 -2.49 12.37
N HIS A 171 -11.71 -3.25 13.47
CA HIS A 171 -12.21 -4.62 13.54
C HIS A 171 -13.74 -4.71 13.42
N MET A 172 -14.48 -3.82 14.11
CA MET A 172 -15.93 -3.72 14.01
C MET A 172 -16.41 -3.40 12.59
N LEU A 173 -15.78 -2.42 11.93
CA LEU A 173 -16.12 -2.06 10.54
C LEU A 173 -15.81 -3.20 9.57
N ALA A 174 -14.72 -3.93 9.77
CA ALA A 174 -14.38 -5.10 8.96
C ALA A 174 -15.43 -6.22 9.12
N ALA A 175 -15.85 -6.51 10.36
CA ALA A 175 -16.88 -7.52 10.63
C ALA A 175 -18.26 -7.11 10.11
N GLN A 176 -18.60 -5.81 10.13
CA GLN A 176 -19.81 -5.31 9.50
C GLN A 176 -19.79 -5.54 7.98
N ALA A 177 -18.67 -5.23 7.32
CA ALA A 177 -18.52 -5.47 5.88
C ALA A 177 -18.54 -6.97 5.53
N ASP A 178 -18.05 -7.84 6.42
CA ASP A 178 -18.19 -9.30 6.30
C ASP A 178 -19.67 -9.72 6.32
N LEU A 179 -20.47 -9.17 7.23
CA LEU A 179 -21.90 -9.44 7.36
C LEU A 179 -22.70 -8.95 6.15
N GLU A 180 -22.43 -7.73 5.68
CA GLU A 180 -23.05 -7.18 4.47
C GLU A 180 -22.76 -8.09 3.25
N ARG A 181 -21.50 -8.50 3.06
CA ARG A 181 -21.12 -9.44 2.00
C ARG A 181 -21.80 -10.80 2.12
N ALA A 182 -22.01 -11.30 3.34
CA ALA A 182 -22.69 -12.58 3.55
C ALA A 182 -24.17 -12.48 3.17
N ARG A 183 -24.83 -11.38 3.53
CA ARG A 183 -26.25 -11.11 3.19
C ARG A 183 -26.47 -10.93 1.69
N GLU A 184 -25.62 -10.14 1.03
CA GLU A 184 -25.67 -9.92 -0.42
C GLU A 184 -25.52 -11.21 -1.24
N ARG A 185 -24.93 -12.28 -0.69
CA ARG A 185 -24.81 -13.57 -1.38
C ARG A 185 -26.05 -14.45 -1.28
N VAL A 186 -26.90 -14.20 -0.29
CA VAL A 186 -28.15 -14.96 -0.08
C VAL A 186 -29.30 -14.34 -0.88
N GLU A 187 -29.30 -13.02 -1.09
CA GLU A 187 -30.35 -12.33 -1.86
C GLU A 187 -30.48 -12.65 -3.38
N PRO A 188 -29.45 -13.07 -4.15
CA PRO A 188 -29.61 -13.30 -5.58
C PRO A 188 -30.42 -14.56 -5.93
N GLU A 189 -30.62 -15.50 -5.00
CA GLU A 189 -31.46 -16.70 -5.24
C GLU A 189 -32.96 -16.44 -5.10
N ALA A 190 -33.38 -15.35 -4.44
CA ALA A 190 -34.81 -15.07 -4.21
C ALA A 190 -35.48 -14.28 -5.35
N SER A 191 -34.75 -13.87 -6.40
CA SER A 191 -35.29 -13.04 -7.50
C SER A 191 -35.23 -13.68 -8.89
N ALA A 192 -35.10 -15.01 -9.00
CA ALA A 192 -35.40 -15.69 -10.25
C ALA A 192 -36.93 -15.75 -10.44
N PRO A 193 -37.53 -15.10 -11.46
CA PRO A 193 -38.95 -15.23 -11.71
C PRO A 193 -39.27 -16.66 -12.16
N GLU A 194 -40.17 -17.33 -11.45
CA GLU A 194 -40.78 -18.59 -11.87
C GLU A 194 -41.36 -18.40 -13.28
N THR A 195 -40.69 -18.97 -14.29
CA THR A 195 -41.30 -19.20 -15.59
C THR A 195 -42.40 -20.23 -15.40
N SER A 196 -43.63 -19.76 -15.22
CA SER A 196 -44.81 -20.59 -15.21
C SER A 196 -44.99 -21.23 -16.58
N GLU A 197 -44.86 -22.56 -16.60
CA GLU A 197 -45.28 -23.40 -17.72
C GLU A 197 -46.81 -23.28 -17.87
N GLY A 198 -47.25 -22.53 -18.88
CA GLY A 198 -48.65 -22.51 -19.29
C GLY A 198 -49.00 -23.81 -20.04
N PRO A 199 -50.12 -24.48 -19.70
CA PRO A 199 -50.46 -25.74 -20.33
C PRO A 199 -50.90 -25.55 -21.79
N THR A 200 -50.32 -26.36 -22.66
CA THR A 200 -50.79 -26.67 -24.01
C THR A 200 -52.27 -27.06 -24.00
N PHE A 201 -53.12 -26.24 -24.61
CA PHE A 201 -54.42 -26.66 -25.11
C PHE A 201 -54.50 -26.41 -26.61
N GLY A 202 -54.42 -27.51 -27.36
CA GLY A 202 -54.72 -27.52 -28.78
C GLY A 202 -56.18 -27.19 -29.05
N ARG A 203 -56.43 -26.54 -30.17
CA ARG A 203 -57.71 -26.62 -30.85
C ARG A 203 -57.52 -26.55 -32.36
N ALA A 204 -57.69 -27.70 -32.98
CA ALA A 204 -58.07 -27.81 -34.38
C ALA A 204 -59.43 -27.13 -34.59
N PHE A 205 -59.61 -26.40 -35.70
CA PHE A 205 -60.65 -26.65 -36.71
C PHE A 205 -60.66 -25.56 -37.80
N ARG A 206 -60.65 -26.04 -39.07
CA ARG A 206 -61.40 -25.66 -40.30
C ARG A 206 -61.78 -24.18 -40.50
N SER A 207 -61.74 -23.60 -41.70
CA SER A 207 -61.82 -24.10 -43.08
C SER A 207 -61.36 -23.00 -44.04
#